data_AF-A0A9Q0XP81-F1
#
_entry.id   AF-A0A9Q0XP81-F1
#
_cell.length_a   1.000
_cell.length_b   1.000
_cell.length_c   1.000
_cell.angle_alpha   90.00
_cell.angle_beta   90.00
_cell.angle_gamma   90.00
#
_symmetry.space_group_name_H-M   'P 1'
#
loop_
_entity.id
_entity.type
_entity.pdbx_description
1 polymer ?
#
loop_
_entity_poly.entity_id
_entity_poly.type
_entity_poly.pdbx_seq_one_letter_code
_entity_poly.pdbx_strand_id
1 'polypeptide(L)'
;MAIAHIATEYVFSDFLLKEPSESKYKGLRLELAVDKLVTCIAVGLPLLLISLAFAQEISIGTQMSCFSPSSFSWRQAAYVDSYCWAAVQQKQHSQSDSGHLPLWLHKFFPYILLLLAILLYLPYLFWRFTAAPHLFADLKFIMEELDKAYNRAIKAANSCYNGDARDAAGSALVINESIAPSFWELSDSHFKYPIVEQYLKTKKSSKNLIVRYIFCRLLTLTIIVLACLYLGYYISLSTVTDEFICNIKTGILKTTRQSRNGSSAN
;
A
#
# COMPACT_ATOMS: atom_id res chain seq x y z
N MET A 1 9.51 26.95 0.50
CA MET A 1 9.78 25.99 1.60
C MET A 1 8.52 25.25 2.09
N ALA A 2 7.50 25.01 1.25
CA ALA A 2 6.27 24.31 1.67
C ALA A 2 6.28 22.80 1.38
N ILE A 3 7.04 22.37 0.36
CA ILE A 3 7.08 20.97 -0.08
C ILE A 3 7.82 20.06 0.91
N ALA A 4 8.87 20.58 1.57
CA ALA A 4 9.61 19.83 2.58
C ALA A 4 8.74 19.54 3.83
N HIS A 5 7.93 20.51 4.26
CA HIS A 5 7.05 20.35 5.42
C HIS A 5 5.93 19.32 5.14
N ILE A 6 5.36 19.34 3.93
CA ILE A 6 4.34 18.38 3.50
C ILE A 6 4.93 16.97 3.36
N ALA A 7 6.11 16.83 2.75
CA ALA A 7 6.80 15.54 2.62
C ALA A 7 7.18 14.97 4.00
N THR A 8 7.60 15.81 4.95
CA THR A 8 7.86 15.35 6.31
C THR A 8 6.59 14.93 7.04
N GLU A 9 5.46 15.60 6.81
CA GLU A 9 4.20 15.22 7.43
C GLU A 9 3.69 13.87 6.90
N TYR A 10 3.79 13.58 5.59
CA TYR A 10 3.37 12.28 5.05
C TYR A 10 4.33 11.13 5.35
N VAL A 11 5.65 11.39 5.45
CA VAL A 11 6.65 10.35 5.71
C VAL A 11 6.86 10.11 7.21
N PHE A 12 6.77 11.15 8.05
CA PHE A 12 7.02 11.03 9.50
C PHE A 12 5.75 10.98 10.35
N SER A 13 4.60 11.52 9.92
CA SER A 13 3.37 11.43 10.73
C SER A 13 2.75 10.03 10.73
N ASP A 14 3.07 9.17 9.74
CA ASP A 14 2.63 7.76 9.75
C ASP A 14 3.52 6.88 10.66
N PHE A 15 4.71 7.37 11.05
CA PHE A 15 5.51 6.79 12.15
C PHE A 15 5.05 7.29 13.53
N LEU A 16 4.40 8.45 13.58
CA LEU A 16 3.68 8.96 14.75
C LEU A 16 2.21 8.53 14.69
N LEU A 17 1.97 7.23 14.76
CA LEU A 17 0.66 6.70 15.12
C LEU A 17 0.20 7.41 16.40
N LYS A 18 -0.76 8.33 16.27
CA LYS A 18 -1.50 8.89 17.39
C LYS A 18 -2.22 7.73 18.06
N GLU A 19 -1.60 7.15 19.06
CA GLU A 19 -2.20 6.14 19.91
C GLU A 19 -3.38 6.81 20.65
N PRO A 20 -4.64 6.38 20.40
CA PRO A 20 -5.75 6.85 21.18
C PRO A 20 -5.66 6.23 22.57
N SER A 21 -5.60 7.11 23.57
CA SER A 21 -5.48 6.78 24.99
C SER A 21 -6.56 5.79 25.46
N GLU A 22 -6.08 4.83 26.27
CA GLU A 22 -6.80 3.89 27.13
C GLU A 22 -7.47 2.63 26.51
N SER A 23 -6.75 1.52 26.68
CA SER A 23 -7.18 0.18 27.18
C SER A 23 -5.96 -0.75 27.05
N LYS A 24 -5.68 -1.58 28.05
CA LYS A 24 -4.42 -2.36 28.28
C LYS A 24 -3.83 -3.09 27.06
N TYR A 25 -4.59 -3.29 25.98
CA TYR A 25 -4.21 -4.06 24.79
C TYR A 25 -4.56 -3.40 23.43
N LYS A 26 -4.77 -2.08 23.36
CA LYS A 26 -5.15 -1.37 22.10
C LYS A 26 -4.04 -1.23 21.05
N GLY A 27 -2.78 -1.56 21.39
CA GLY A 27 -1.59 -1.43 20.53
C GLY A 27 -1.14 -2.70 19.79
N LEU A 28 -1.98 -3.75 19.77
CA LEU A 28 -1.64 -4.99 19.06
C LEU A 28 -1.43 -4.69 17.57
N ARG A 29 -0.21 -4.90 17.08
CA ARG A 29 0.09 -4.81 15.64
C ARG A 29 -0.56 -5.98 14.92
N LEU A 30 -1.72 -5.71 14.31
CA LEU A 30 -2.48 -6.67 13.51
C LEU A 30 -1.91 -6.92 12.12
N GLU A 31 -0.87 -6.17 11.76
CA GLU A 31 -0.19 -6.25 10.48
C GLU A 31 1.30 -6.37 10.74
N LEU A 32 1.96 -7.16 9.90
CA LEU A 32 3.41 -7.26 9.91
C LEU A 32 4.00 -5.88 9.57
N ALA A 33 5.06 -5.47 10.27
CA ALA A 33 5.71 -4.18 10.00
C ALA A 33 6.17 -4.06 8.54
N VAL A 34 6.60 -5.18 7.95
CA VAL A 34 6.97 -5.28 6.53
C VAL A 34 5.76 -5.02 5.63
N ASP A 35 4.57 -5.51 5.98
CA ASP A 35 3.37 -5.35 5.16
C ASP A 35 2.92 -3.89 5.10
N LYS A 36 3.03 -3.18 6.22
CA LYS A 36 2.82 -1.73 6.27
C LYS A 36 3.85 -0.97 5.44
N LEU A 37 5.13 -1.30 5.58
CA LEU A 37 6.20 -0.66 4.82
C LEU A 37 6.01 -0.87 3.31
N VAL A 38 5.72 -2.10 2.88
CA VAL A 38 5.45 -2.42 1.47
C VAL A 38 4.25 -1.64 0.97
N THR A 39 3.15 -1.57 1.74
CA THR A 39 1.95 -0.83 1.32
C THR A 39 2.22 0.68 1.26
N CYS A 40 2.92 1.23 2.24
CA CYS A 40 3.32 2.64 2.29
C CYS A 40 4.19 3.02 1.09
N ILE A 41 5.21 2.21 0.76
CA ILE A 41 6.07 2.45 -0.40
C ILE A 41 5.29 2.27 -1.70
N ALA A 42 4.53 1.17 -1.83
CA ALA A 42 3.82 0.84 -3.06
C ALA A 42 2.72 1.85 -3.42
N VAL A 43 2.04 2.44 -2.42
CA VAL A 43 1.00 3.46 -2.63
C VAL A 43 1.59 4.87 -2.63
N GLY A 44 2.55 5.13 -1.74
CA GLY A 44 3.18 6.44 -1.57
C GLY A 44 4.06 6.84 -2.75
N LEU A 45 4.76 5.89 -3.37
CA LEU A 45 5.64 6.19 -4.51
C LEU A 45 4.86 6.69 -5.74
N PRO A 46 3.76 6.04 -6.21
CA PRO A 46 2.90 6.59 -7.26
C PRO A 46 2.33 7.97 -6.92
N LEU A 47 1.85 8.18 -5.69
CA LEU A 47 1.29 9.47 -5.26
C LEU A 47 2.34 10.59 -5.23
N LEU A 48 3.57 10.27 -4.81
CA LEU A 48 4.69 11.20 -4.83
C LEU A 48 5.06 11.55 -6.27
N LEU A 49 5.14 10.56 -7.16
CA LEU A 49 5.42 10.79 -8.58
C LEU A 49 4.36 11.66 -9.24
N ILE A 50 3.07 11.43 -8.95
CA ILE A 50 1.97 12.29 -9.42
C ILE A 50 2.16 13.72 -8.91
N SER A 51 2.48 13.90 -7.63
CA SER A 51 2.69 15.22 -7.03
C SER A 51 3.88 15.96 -7.66
N LEU A 52 4.97 15.24 -7.95
CA LEU A 52 6.14 15.79 -8.65
C LEU A 52 5.83 16.16 -10.11
N ALA A 53 5.09 15.31 -10.82
CA ALA A 53 4.69 15.55 -12.20
C ALA A 53 3.84 16.82 -12.30
N PHE A 54 2.85 17.01 -11.42
CA PHE A 54 2.06 18.24 -11.39
C PHE A 54 2.88 19.46 -10.99
N ALA A 55 3.84 19.33 -10.06
CA ALA A 55 4.73 20.44 -9.72
C ALA A 55 5.60 20.87 -10.92
N GLN A 56 6.04 19.92 -11.75
CA GLN A 56 6.79 20.21 -12.97
C GLN A 56 5.91 20.86 -14.05
N GLU A 57 4.68 20.39 -14.25
CA GLU A 57 3.73 21.00 -15.19
C GLU A 57 3.46 22.47 -14.85
N ILE A 58 3.32 22.80 -13.56
CA ILE A 58 3.09 24.19 -13.12
C ILE A 58 4.34 25.05 -13.32
N SER A 59 5.54 24.48 -13.22
CA SER A 59 6.80 25.23 -13.27
C SER A 59 7.39 25.40 -14.67
N ILE A 60 7.16 24.47 -15.60
CA ILE A 60 7.80 24.44 -16.94
C ILE A 60 6.86 25.02 -18.01
N GLY A 61 5.56 25.15 -17.71
CA GLY A 61 4.57 25.66 -18.66
C GLY A 61 3.90 24.53 -19.46
N THR A 62 3.57 24.78 -20.72
CA THR A 62 2.79 23.83 -21.55
C THR A 62 3.56 22.54 -21.84
N GLN A 63 2.91 21.37 -21.65
CA GLN A 63 3.47 20.02 -21.85
C GLN A 63 4.03 19.74 -23.27
N MET A 64 3.68 20.57 -24.27
CA MET A 64 4.18 20.46 -25.63
C MET A 64 4.51 21.84 -26.19
N SER A 65 5.56 21.91 -27.00
CA SER A 65 5.92 23.09 -27.79
C SER A 65 6.11 22.67 -29.24
N CYS A 66 5.35 23.26 -30.15
CA CYS A 66 5.48 23.02 -31.58
C CYS A 66 6.39 24.09 -32.19
N PHE A 67 7.32 23.67 -33.05
CA PHE A 67 8.18 24.59 -33.79
C PHE A 67 7.40 25.26 -34.93
N SER A 68 6.60 26.28 -34.59
CA SER A 68 5.80 27.02 -35.57
C SER A 68 6.68 27.97 -36.43
N PRO A 69 6.30 28.25 -37.69
CA PRO A 69 7.08 29.12 -38.56
C PRO A 69 7.16 30.56 -38.02
N SER A 70 8.28 31.25 -38.21
CA SER A 70 8.49 32.64 -37.75
C SER A 70 7.49 33.66 -38.30
N SER A 71 6.76 33.31 -39.37
CA SER A 71 5.68 34.14 -39.94
C SER A 71 4.37 34.12 -39.13
N PHE A 72 4.26 33.31 -38.08
CA PHE A 72 3.04 33.20 -37.27
C PHE A 72 3.07 34.20 -36.11
N SER A 73 1.92 34.78 -35.80
CA SER A 73 1.75 35.58 -34.58
C SER A 73 1.77 34.70 -33.33
N TRP A 74 2.08 35.29 -32.18
CA TRP A 74 2.06 34.60 -30.87
C TRP A 74 0.76 33.81 -30.63
N ARG A 75 -0.39 34.39 -30.96
CA ARG A 75 -1.71 33.74 -30.81
C ARG A 75 -1.89 32.56 -31.76
N GLN A 76 -1.31 32.62 -32.96
CA GLN A 76 -1.35 31.52 -33.91
C GLN A 76 -0.41 30.39 -33.49
N ALA A 77 0.76 30.69 -32.92
CA ALA A 77 1.65 29.68 -32.35
C ALA A 77 0.96 28.92 -31.18
N ALA A 78 0.35 29.65 -30.25
CA ALA A 78 -0.41 29.03 -29.15
C ALA A 78 -1.63 28.21 -29.63
N TYR A 79 -2.27 28.62 -30.73
CA TYR A 79 -3.32 27.82 -31.36
C TYR A 79 -2.77 26.52 -31.95
N VAL A 80 -1.60 26.53 -32.58
CA VAL A 80 -0.97 25.31 -33.12
C VAL A 80 -0.61 24.35 -31.99
N ASP A 81 -0.04 24.85 -30.89
CA ASP A 81 0.32 24.03 -29.72
C ASP A 81 -0.91 23.35 -29.10
N SER A 82 -1.97 24.12 -28.83
CA SER A 82 -3.22 23.58 -28.27
C SER A 82 -3.96 22.65 -29.24
N TYR A 83 -3.97 22.97 -30.54
CA TYR A 83 -4.56 22.10 -31.55
C TYR A 83 -3.83 20.78 -31.66
N CYS A 84 -2.49 20.79 -31.70
CA CYS A 84 -1.69 19.57 -31.75
C CYS A 84 -1.83 18.72 -30.49
N TRP A 85 -1.93 19.36 -29.31
CA TRP A 85 -2.24 18.69 -28.05
C TRP A 85 -3.63 18.02 -28.02
N ALA A 86 -4.62 18.57 -28.72
CA ALA A 86 -5.95 17.96 -28.83
C ALA A 86 -6.00 16.89 -29.92
N ALA A 87 -5.41 17.18 -31.08
CA ALA A 87 -5.39 16.29 -32.26
C ALA A 87 -4.62 14.99 -32.02
N VAL A 88 -3.69 14.99 -31.05
CA VAL A 88 -2.99 13.79 -30.59
C VAL A 88 -3.96 12.67 -30.18
N GLN A 89 -5.13 13.02 -29.65
CA GLN A 89 -6.16 12.06 -29.24
C GLN A 89 -6.93 11.47 -30.44
N GLN A 90 -7.15 12.27 -31.47
CA GLN A 90 -7.97 11.88 -32.64
C GLN A 90 -7.22 11.07 -33.69
N LYS A 91 -5.95 11.42 -33.95
CA LYS A 91 -5.13 10.76 -34.99
C LYS A 91 -4.88 9.28 -34.65
N GLN A 92 -4.84 8.95 -33.36
CA GLN A 92 -4.67 7.59 -32.83
C GLN A 92 -5.92 6.71 -33.05
N HIS A 93 -7.14 7.26 -32.89
CA HIS A 93 -8.39 6.50 -33.09
C HIS A 93 -8.66 6.18 -34.57
N SER A 94 -7.98 6.87 -35.48
CA SER A 94 -8.19 6.74 -36.94
C SER A 94 -7.13 5.87 -37.63
N GLN A 95 -6.01 5.57 -36.97
CA GLN A 95 -4.84 4.92 -37.57
C GLN A 95 -4.48 3.65 -36.79
N SER A 96 -5.37 2.67 -36.82
CA SER A 96 -5.28 1.37 -36.14
C SER A 96 -4.34 0.36 -36.83
N ASP A 97 -3.47 0.78 -37.77
CA ASP A 97 -2.69 -0.15 -38.61
C ASP A 97 -1.16 -0.01 -38.51
N SER A 98 -0.62 0.84 -37.64
CA SER A 98 0.84 0.90 -37.48
C SER A 98 1.27 1.43 -36.11
N GLY A 99 1.56 0.51 -35.18
CA GLY A 99 2.68 0.56 -34.21
C GLY A 99 2.84 1.74 -33.24
N HIS A 100 1.99 2.75 -33.26
CA HIS A 100 2.13 3.93 -32.42
C HIS A 100 0.95 4.00 -31.44
N LEU A 101 1.19 3.50 -30.21
CA LEU A 101 0.35 3.70 -29.01
C LEU A 101 0.79 4.85 -28.05
N PRO A 102 1.70 5.80 -28.35
CA PRO A 102 2.59 6.33 -27.31
C PRO A 102 2.06 7.59 -26.60
N LEU A 103 1.29 8.42 -27.29
CA LEU A 103 1.01 9.77 -26.81
C LEU A 103 -0.21 9.86 -25.88
N TRP A 104 -1.15 8.90 -25.98
CA TRP A 104 -2.25 8.79 -25.01
C TRP A 104 -1.72 8.46 -23.62
N LEU A 105 -0.71 7.60 -23.55
CA LEU A 105 -0.09 7.17 -22.31
C LEU A 105 0.48 8.34 -21.51
N HIS A 106 1.11 9.31 -22.17
CA HIS A 106 1.65 10.51 -21.53
C HIS A 106 0.54 11.43 -20.97
N LYS A 107 -0.56 11.61 -21.73
CA LYS A 107 -1.69 12.44 -21.28
C LYS A 107 -2.46 11.83 -20.11
N PHE A 108 -2.59 10.50 -20.08
CA PHE A 108 -3.33 9.79 -19.03
C PHE A 108 -2.44 9.24 -17.90
N PHE A 109 -1.14 9.51 -17.95
CA PHE A 109 -0.15 8.99 -17.01
C PHE A 109 -0.54 9.23 -15.53
N PRO A 110 -0.95 10.45 -15.11
CA PRO A 110 -1.33 10.69 -13.71
C PRO A 110 -2.58 9.89 -13.28
N TYR A 111 -3.53 9.68 -14.20
CA TYR A 111 -4.75 8.92 -13.93
C TYR A 111 -4.48 7.42 -13.81
N ILE A 112 -3.56 6.89 -14.60
CA ILE A 112 -3.18 5.48 -14.56
C ILE A 112 -2.39 5.18 -13.28
N LEU A 113 -1.47 6.06 -12.88
CA LEU A 113 -0.78 5.95 -11.59
C LEU A 113 -1.74 6.06 -10.40
N LEU A 114 -2.76 6.92 -10.48
CA LEU A 114 -3.80 7.04 -9.45
C LEU A 114 -4.61 5.75 -9.35
N LEU A 115 -5.06 5.20 -10.48
CA LEU A 115 -5.78 3.94 -10.53
C LEU A 115 -4.95 2.81 -9.92
N LEU A 116 -3.66 2.75 -10.24
CA LEU A 116 -2.75 1.77 -9.68
C LEU A 116 -2.60 1.92 -8.16
N ALA A 117 -2.47 3.14 -7.65
CA ALA A 117 -2.40 3.41 -6.22
C ALA A 117 -3.67 2.93 -5.50
N ILE A 118 -4.85 3.16 -6.09
CA ILE A 118 -6.13 2.67 -5.58
C ILE A 118 -6.15 1.13 -5.58
N LEU A 119 -5.74 0.48 -6.67
CA LEU A 119 -5.70 -0.98 -6.79
C LEU A 119 -4.74 -1.61 -5.77
N LEU A 120 -3.59 -0.99 -5.52
CA LEU A 120 -2.62 -1.44 -4.49
C LEU A 120 -3.16 -1.29 -3.07
N TYR A 121 -4.05 -0.33 -2.84
CA TYR A 121 -4.68 -0.12 -1.54
C TYR A 121 -5.84 -1.11 -1.24
N LEU A 122 -6.50 -1.66 -2.28
CA LEU A 122 -7.63 -2.58 -2.10
C LEU A 122 -7.30 -3.86 -1.32
N PRO A 123 -6.20 -4.61 -1.61
CA PRO A 123 -5.83 -5.80 -0.82
C PRO A 123 -5.57 -5.49 0.65
N TYR A 124 -5.01 -4.30 0.94
CA TYR A 124 -4.78 -3.82 2.30
C TYR A 124 -6.11 -3.57 3.03
N LEU A 125 -7.03 -2.85 2.39
CA LEU A 125 -8.38 -2.65 2.94
C LEU A 125 -9.11 -3.97 3.18
N PHE A 126 -9.05 -4.89 2.21
CA PHE A 126 -9.66 -6.20 2.33
C PHE A 126 -9.10 -6.99 3.53
N TRP A 127 -7.77 -7.00 3.71
CA TRP A 127 -7.15 -7.62 4.88
C TRP A 127 -7.62 -6.99 6.20
N ARG A 128 -7.70 -5.66 6.23
CA ARG A 128 -8.12 -4.89 7.40
C ARG A 128 -9.58 -5.15 7.79
N PHE A 129 -10.48 -5.34 6.83
CA PHE A 129 -11.88 -5.64 7.12
C PHE A 129 -12.13 -7.13 7.41
N THR A 130 -11.42 -8.05 6.75
CA THR A 130 -11.76 -9.48 6.80
C THR A 130 -10.90 -10.31 7.74
N ALA A 131 -9.66 -9.91 8.03
CA ALA A 131 -8.74 -10.69 8.86
C ALA A 131 -8.41 -9.98 10.18
N ALA A 132 -8.31 -8.64 10.18
CA ALA A 132 -7.96 -7.89 11.37
C ALA A 132 -8.92 -8.10 12.56
N PRO A 133 -10.26 -8.00 12.44
CA PRO A 133 -11.14 -8.18 13.61
C PRO A 133 -11.02 -9.58 14.23
N HIS A 134 -10.87 -10.62 13.40
CA HIS A 134 -10.66 -11.99 13.86
C HIS A 134 -9.30 -12.17 14.54
N LEU A 135 -8.24 -11.64 13.93
CA LEU A 135 -6.89 -11.70 14.50
C LEU A 135 -6.81 -10.95 15.83
N PHE A 136 -7.51 -9.81 15.95
CA PHE A 136 -7.53 -9.00 17.17
C PHE A 136 -8.12 -9.77 18.34
N ALA A 137 -9.30 -10.36 18.13
CA ALA A 137 -9.99 -11.13 19.15
C ALA A 137 -9.14 -12.33 19.62
N ASP A 138 -8.57 -13.07 18.67
CA ASP A 138 -7.71 -14.22 18.96
C ASP A 138 -6.43 -13.82 19.73
N LEU A 139 -5.76 -12.74 19.30
CA LEU A 139 -4.50 -12.31 19.91
C LEU A 139 -4.73 -11.71 21.30
N LYS A 140 -5.83 -10.99 21.49
CA LYS A 140 -6.27 -10.50 22.80
C LYS A 140 -6.57 -11.66 23.75
N PHE A 141 -7.30 -12.68 23.30
CA PHE A 141 -7.59 -13.88 24.08
C PHE A 141 -6.32 -14.63 24.48
N ILE A 142 -5.41 -14.88 23.54
CA ILE A 142 -4.12 -15.54 23.81
C ILE A 142 -3.33 -14.75 24.86
N MET A 143 -3.21 -13.43 24.71
CA MET A 143 -2.40 -12.62 25.62
C MET A 143 -3.01 -12.53 27.02
N GLU A 144 -4.34 -12.45 27.14
CA GLU A 144 -5.02 -12.45 28.44
C GLU A 144 -4.89 -13.79 29.16
N GLU A 145 -5.05 -14.90 28.45
CA GLU A 145 -4.89 -16.25 29.02
C GLU A 145 -3.42 -16.55 29.36
N LEU A 146 -2.46 -16.05 28.59
CA LEU A 146 -1.04 -16.12 28.93
C LEU A 146 -0.71 -15.32 30.20
N ASP A 147 -1.25 -14.10 30.36
CA ASP A 147 -1.07 -13.29 31.58
C ASP A 147 -1.68 -14.00 32.81
N LYS A 148 -2.89 -14.58 32.68
CA LYS A 148 -3.52 -15.37 33.75
C LYS A 148 -2.70 -16.61 34.12
N ALA A 149 -2.22 -17.35 33.13
CA ALA A 149 -1.41 -18.55 33.34
C ALA A 149 -0.07 -18.20 34.03
N TYR A 150 0.58 -17.13 33.58
CA TYR A 150 1.83 -16.63 34.17
C TYR A 150 1.64 -16.20 35.63
N ASN A 151 0.59 -15.44 35.94
CA ASN A 151 0.28 -15.03 37.30
C ASN A 151 -0.07 -16.23 38.22
N ARG A 152 -0.75 -17.25 37.68
CA ARG A 152 -1.03 -18.51 38.40
C ARG A 152 0.28 -19.26 38.70
N ALA A 153 1.20 -19.32 37.75
CA ALA A 153 2.49 -19.96 37.92
C ALA A 153 3.34 -19.27 38.99
N ILE A 154 3.40 -17.93 38.99
CA ILE A 154 4.11 -17.17 40.03
C ILE A 154 3.49 -17.39 41.41
N LYS A 155 2.15 -17.39 41.52
CA LYS A 155 1.49 -17.64 42.82
C LYS A 155 1.82 -19.02 43.37
N ALA A 156 1.84 -20.04 42.51
CA ALA A 156 2.22 -21.40 42.90
C ALA A 156 3.70 -21.49 43.30
N ALA A 157 4.61 -20.82 42.57
CA ALA A 157 6.02 -20.76 42.92
C ALA A 157 6.23 -20.07 44.29
N ASN A 158 5.55 -18.95 44.53
CA ASN A 158 5.59 -18.24 45.80
C ASN A 158 4.97 -19.05 46.96
N SER A 159 3.92 -19.84 46.72
CA SER A 159 3.36 -20.71 47.76
C SER A 159 4.28 -21.86 48.12
N CYS A 160 5.02 -22.43 47.15
CA CYS A 160 6.03 -23.46 47.43
C CYS A 160 7.20 -22.86 48.23
N TYR A 161 7.72 -21.72 47.79
CA TYR A 161 8.81 -21.01 48.49
C TYR A 161 8.44 -20.62 49.93
N ASN A 162 7.22 -20.09 50.15
CA ASN A 162 6.74 -19.73 51.48
C ASN A 162 6.33 -20.94 52.33
N GLY A 163 6.00 -22.07 51.72
CA GLY A 163 5.74 -23.35 52.39
C GLY A 163 7.03 -23.88 53.04
N ASP A 164 8.11 -23.95 52.27
CA ASP A 164 9.43 -24.36 52.77
C ASP A 164 9.96 -23.44 53.89
N ALA A 165 9.66 -22.13 53.83
CA ALA A 165 10.07 -21.19 54.88
C ALA A 165 9.27 -21.31 56.19
N ARG A 166 8.01 -21.77 56.14
CA ARG A 166 7.18 -21.97 57.34
C ARG A 166 7.42 -23.33 57.99
N ASP A 167 7.74 -24.35 57.20
CA ASP A 167 8.12 -25.68 57.70
C ASP A 167 9.51 -25.70 58.34
N ALA A 168 10.36 -24.71 58.06
CA ALA A 168 11.62 -24.49 58.76
C ALA A 168 11.48 -23.87 60.18
N ALA A 169 10.31 -23.34 60.55
CA ALA A 169 10.10 -22.62 61.81
C ALA A 169 9.09 -23.28 62.77
N GLY A 170 8.53 -24.45 62.45
CA GLY A 170 7.45 -25.07 63.23
C GLY A 170 7.52 -26.59 63.33
N SER A 171 8.26 -27.07 64.35
CA SER A 171 8.14 -28.36 65.03
C SER A 171 8.25 -29.66 64.21
N ALA A 172 9.30 -30.42 64.54
CA ALA A 172 9.32 -31.86 64.37
C ALA A 172 8.16 -32.52 65.13
N LEU A 173 7.23 -33.19 64.44
CA LEU A 173 6.63 -34.46 64.90
C LEU A 173 5.80 -35.12 63.79
N VAL A 174 6.18 -36.37 63.53
CA VAL A 174 5.53 -37.43 62.76
C VAL A 174 4.00 -37.31 62.69
N ILE A 175 3.42 -37.31 61.48
CA ILE A 175 2.37 -38.24 61.02
C ILE A 175 1.90 -37.84 59.59
N ASN A 176 1.90 -38.86 58.72
CA ASN A 176 1.20 -39.00 57.44
C ASN A 176 1.90 -38.61 56.12
N GLU A 177 2.75 -39.54 55.70
CA GLU A 177 3.32 -39.76 54.37
C GLU A 177 2.28 -40.02 53.25
N SER A 178 1.03 -39.54 53.38
CA SER A 178 -0.06 -39.83 52.42
C SER A 178 -0.74 -38.59 51.83
N ILE A 179 -0.33 -37.37 52.20
CA ILE A 179 -0.92 -36.12 51.67
C ILE A 179 0.00 -35.43 50.66
N ALA A 180 1.32 -35.68 50.75
CA ALA A 180 2.30 -35.21 49.77
C ALA A 180 2.00 -35.64 48.32
N PRO A 181 1.68 -36.92 48.00
CA PRO A 181 1.44 -37.30 46.60
C PRO A 181 0.24 -36.57 45.99
N SER A 182 -0.80 -36.28 46.77
CA SER A 182 -2.01 -35.61 46.28
C SER A 182 -1.81 -34.13 45.91
N PHE A 183 -0.93 -33.41 46.60
CA PHE A 183 -0.64 -32.00 46.28
C PHE A 183 0.23 -31.88 45.02
N TRP A 184 1.17 -32.81 44.83
CA TRP A 184 2.01 -32.87 43.64
C TRP A 184 1.28 -33.44 42.41
N GLU A 185 0.39 -34.43 42.56
CA GLU A 185 -0.48 -34.94 41.48
C GLU A 185 -1.60 -33.94 41.10
N LEU A 186 -2.09 -33.14 42.05
CA LEU A 186 -3.01 -32.03 41.75
C LEU A 186 -2.26 -30.86 41.10
N SER A 187 -1.00 -30.64 41.45
CA SER A 187 -0.12 -29.70 40.75
C SER A 187 0.11 -30.14 39.30
N ASP A 188 0.40 -31.41 39.05
CA ASP A 188 0.62 -31.95 37.70
C ASP A 188 -0.63 -31.91 36.79
N SER A 189 -1.82 -31.92 37.39
CA SER A 189 -3.10 -31.77 36.68
C SER A 189 -3.58 -30.32 36.54
N HIS A 190 -3.18 -29.42 37.44
CA HIS A 190 -3.55 -27.99 37.42
C HIS A 190 -2.51 -27.07 36.74
N PHE A 191 -1.32 -27.60 36.43
CA PHE A 191 -0.23 -26.93 35.70
C PHE A 191 -0.05 -27.42 34.26
N LYS A 192 -1.00 -28.18 33.71
CA LYS A 192 -1.09 -28.27 32.25
C LYS A 192 -1.51 -26.90 31.73
N TYR A 193 -1.01 -26.53 30.57
CA TYR A 193 -1.42 -25.33 29.82
C TYR A 193 -2.55 -25.68 28.81
N PRO A 194 -3.62 -26.44 29.17
CA PRO A 194 -4.44 -27.10 28.17
C PRO A 194 -5.18 -26.07 27.32
N ILE A 195 -5.60 -24.93 27.87
CA ILE A 195 -6.45 -23.98 27.13
C ILE A 195 -5.65 -23.32 26.01
N VAL A 196 -4.48 -22.74 26.31
CA VAL A 196 -3.65 -22.07 25.28
C VAL A 196 -3.05 -23.09 24.32
N GLU A 197 -2.57 -24.24 24.82
CA GLU A 197 -1.97 -25.28 23.97
C GLU A 197 -3.01 -25.93 23.04
N GLN A 198 -4.20 -26.25 23.55
CA GLN A 198 -5.27 -26.87 22.78
C GLN A 198 -5.92 -25.86 21.83
N TYR A 199 -5.98 -24.58 22.20
CA TYR A 199 -6.35 -23.50 21.30
C TYR A 199 -5.34 -23.35 20.15
N LEU A 200 -4.03 -23.38 20.44
CA LEU A 200 -2.98 -23.36 19.40
C LEU A 200 -3.03 -24.61 18.51
N LYS A 201 -3.25 -25.80 19.06
CA LYS A 201 -3.46 -27.05 18.29
C LYS A 201 -4.68 -26.96 17.37
N THR A 202 -5.77 -26.39 17.86
CA THR A 202 -7.01 -26.19 17.08
C THR A 202 -6.77 -25.18 15.95
N LYS A 203 -6.08 -24.07 16.25
CA LYS A 203 -5.74 -23.04 15.26
C LYS A 203 -4.77 -23.53 14.19
N LYS A 204 -3.87 -24.47 14.51
CA LYS A 204 -3.00 -25.15 13.54
C LYS A 204 -3.79 -25.92 12.45
N SER A 205 -5.00 -26.39 12.76
CA SER A 205 -5.84 -27.12 11.80
C SER A 205 -6.56 -26.19 10.82
N SER A 206 -6.88 -24.95 11.23
CA SER A 206 -7.58 -23.99 10.38
C SER A 206 -6.61 -23.21 9.48
N LYS A 207 -6.73 -23.42 8.16
CA LYS A 207 -5.93 -22.71 7.15
C LYS A 207 -6.59 -21.44 6.58
N ASN A 208 -7.80 -21.08 7.02
CA ASN A 208 -8.58 -20.01 6.39
C ASN A 208 -7.87 -18.64 6.47
N LEU A 209 -7.30 -18.31 7.65
CA LEU A 209 -6.58 -17.04 7.86
C LEU A 209 -5.34 -16.95 6.95
N ILE A 210 -4.56 -18.03 6.85
CA ILE A 210 -3.35 -18.04 6.01
C ILE A 210 -3.68 -18.05 4.52
N VAL A 211 -4.78 -18.68 4.10
CA VAL A 211 -5.26 -18.61 2.71
C VAL A 211 -5.66 -17.18 2.34
N ARG A 212 -6.43 -16.49 3.19
CA ARG A 212 -6.77 -15.07 2.98
C ARG A 212 -5.52 -14.18 2.92
N TYR A 213 -4.54 -14.45 3.78
CA TYR A 213 -3.27 -13.72 3.82
C TYR A 213 -2.48 -13.89 2.52
N ILE A 214 -2.28 -15.15 2.10
CA ILE A 214 -1.56 -15.50 0.88
C ILE A 214 -2.28 -14.91 -0.33
N PHE A 215 -3.61 -14.95 -0.37
CA PHE A 215 -4.41 -14.35 -1.43
C PHE A 215 -4.20 -12.83 -1.54
N CYS A 216 -4.28 -12.09 -0.43
CA CYS A 216 -4.00 -10.65 -0.43
C CYS A 216 -2.58 -10.33 -0.89
N ARG A 217 -1.60 -11.12 -0.44
CA ARG A 217 -0.18 -10.96 -0.79
C ARG A 217 0.08 -11.26 -2.26
N LEU A 218 -0.52 -12.33 -2.80
CA LEU A 218 -0.47 -12.65 -4.23
C LEU A 218 -1.10 -11.54 -5.07
N LEU A 219 -2.28 -11.06 -4.69
CA LEU A 219 -2.93 -9.94 -5.39
C LEU A 219 -2.03 -8.71 -5.42
N THR A 220 -1.47 -8.29 -4.28
CA THR A 220 -0.59 -7.12 -4.25
C THR A 220 0.70 -7.37 -5.03
N LEU A 221 1.30 -8.56 -5.00
CA LEU A 221 2.45 -8.92 -5.85
C LEU A 221 2.10 -8.83 -7.34
N THR A 222 0.98 -9.40 -7.77
CA THR A 222 0.54 -9.35 -9.18
C THR A 222 0.33 -7.92 -9.67
N ILE A 223 -0.27 -7.05 -8.85
CA ILE A 223 -0.48 -5.63 -9.18
C ILE A 223 0.87 -4.90 -9.28
N ILE A 224 1.82 -5.17 -8.38
CA ILE A 224 3.17 -4.59 -8.45
C ILE A 224 3.90 -5.03 -9.72
N VAL A 225 3.84 -6.31 -10.08
CA VAL A 225 4.48 -6.81 -11.32
C VAL A 225 3.86 -6.16 -12.56
N LEU A 226 2.53 -6.07 -12.62
CA LEU A 226 1.82 -5.35 -13.69
C LEU A 226 2.23 -3.88 -13.75
N ALA A 227 2.37 -3.21 -12.61
CA ALA A 227 2.86 -1.84 -12.53
C ALA A 227 4.29 -1.73 -13.09
N CYS A 228 5.21 -2.59 -12.66
CA CYS A 228 6.59 -2.57 -13.12
C CYS A 228 6.67 -2.81 -14.63
N LEU A 229 5.89 -3.75 -15.17
CA LEU A 229 5.81 -3.98 -16.61
C LEU A 229 5.25 -2.77 -17.35
N TYR A 230 4.19 -2.15 -16.83
CA TYR A 230 3.60 -0.94 -17.40
C TYR A 230 4.58 0.24 -17.40
N LEU A 231 5.24 0.51 -16.27
CA LEU A 231 6.25 1.56 -16.17
C LEU A 231 7.46 1.26 -17.05
N GLY A 232 7.93 0.01 -17.10
CA GLY A 232 9.02 -0.39 -17.98
C GLY A 232 8.67 -0.16 -19.44
N TYR A 233 7.48 -0.60 -19.87
CA TYR A 233 6.96 -0.33 -21.20
C TYR A 233 6.84 1.17 -21.48
N TYR A 234 6.33 1.95 -20.53
CA TYR A 234 6.22 3.41 -20.63
C TYR A 234 7.59 4.07 -20.81
N ILE A 235 8.60 3.69 -20.02
CA ILE A 235 9.95 4.27 -20.09
C ILE A 235 10.59 3.93 -21.43
N SER A 236 10.54 2.67 -21.86
CA SER A 236 11.06 2.25 -23.17
C SER A 236 10.38 3.01 -24.32
N LEU A 237 9.08 3.25 -24.21
CA LEU A 237 8.32 3.97 -25.23
C LEU A 237 8.61 5.47 -25.22
N SER A 238 8.70 6.09 -24.04
CA SER A 238 9.02 7.50 -23.85
C SER A 238 10.33 7.86 -24.53
N THR A 239 11.38 7.06 -24.33
CA THR A 239 12.71 7.30 -24.94
C THR A 239 12.71 7.30 -26.48
N VAL A 240 11.68 6.78 -27.13
CA VAL A 240 11.60 6.66 -28.60
C VAL A 240 10.58 7.64 -29.20
N THR A 241 9.67 8.22 -28.41
CA THR A 241 8.43 8.85 -28.94
C THR A 241 8.21 10.31 -28.54
N ASP A 242 9.26 11.00 -28.09
CA ASP A 242 9.19 12.43 -27.73
C ASP A 242 8.92 13.38 -28.92
N GLU A 243 9.11 12.92 -30.17
CA GLU A 243 8.89 13.73 -31.37
C GLU A 243 7.74 13.20 -32.25
N PHE A 244 6.78 14.05 -32.61
CA PHE A 244 5.69 13.69 -33.51
C PHE A 244 5.34 14.81 -34.50
N ILE A 245 4.95 14.41 -35.72
CA ILE A 245 4.58 15.34 -36.79
C ILE A 245 3.06 15.60 -36.73
N CYS A 246 2.69 16.81 -36.30
CA CYS A 246 1.32 17.29 -36.28
C CYS A 246 0.98 18.11 -37.54
N ASN A 247 -0.14 17.81 -38.19
CA ASN A 247 -0.62 18.56 -39.36
C ASN A 247 -1.94 19.26 -39.03
N ILE A 248 -1.91 20.59 -39.00
CA ILE A 248 -3.05 21.46 -38.69
C ILE A 248 -4.04 21.63 -39.85
N LYS A 249 -3.74 21.10 -41.05
CA LYS A 249 -4.57 21.25 -42.26
C LYS A 249 -5.78 20.31 -42.25
N THR A 250 -6.72 20.58 -41.36
CA THR A 250 -8.01 19.89 -41.30
C THR A 250 -9.16 20.89 -41.50
N GLY A 251 -10.30 20.43 -42.00
CA GLY A 251 -11.48 21.27 -42.23
C GLY A 251 -11.19 22.49 -43.14
N ILE A 252 -11.57 23.68 -42.68
CA ILE A 252 -11.47 24.95 -43.41
C ILE A 252 -10.01 25.32 -43.73
N LEU A 253 -9.04 24.89 -42.90
CA LEU A 253 -7.60 25.16 -43.09
C LEU A 253 -6.96 24.29 -44.20
N LYS A 254 -7.69 23.32 -44.75
CA LYS A 254 -7.25 22.52 -45.90
C LYS A 254 -7.20 23.38 -47.18
N THR A 255 -8.07 24.38 -47.29
CA THR A 255 -8.29 25.18 -48.51
C THR A 255 -7.40 26.44 -48.58
N THR A 256 -6.71 26.82 -47.50
CA THR A 256 -5.94 28.09 -47.41
C THR A 256 -4.74 28.16 -48.37
N ARG A 257 -4.20 27.02 -48.82
CA ARG A 257 -3.17 26.99 -49.88
C ARG A 257 -3.75 27.14 -51.29
N GLN A 258 -5.01 26.74 -51.48
CA GLN A 258 -5.71 26.83 -52.77
C GLN A 258 -6.17 28.26 -53.06
N SER A 259 -6.56 29.02 -52.04
CA SER A 259 -6.96 30.43 -52.21
C SER A 259 -5.79 31.36 -52.53
N ARG A 260 -4.56 31.10 -52.06
CA ARG A 260 -3.39 31.95 -52.36
C ARG A 260 -2.84 31.74 -53.78
N ASN A 261 -3.00 30.55 -54.37
CA ASN A 261 -2.64 30.31 -55.78
C ASN A 261 -3.73 30.77 -56.77
N GLY A 262 -4.96 31.06 -56.30
CA GLY A 262 -6.04 31.59 -57.12
C GLY A 262 -6.10 33.12 -57.24
N SER A 263 -5.20 33.85 -56.57
CA SER A 263 -5.15 35.33 -56.61
C SER A 263 -3.92 35.90 -57.34
N SER A 264 -3.16 35.07 -58.06
CA SER A 264 -2.03 35.51 -58.90
C SER A 264 -2.25 35.20 -60.40
N ALA A 265 -3.53 35.18 -60.81
CA ALA A 265 -3.94 35.16 -62.20
C ALA A 265 -5.15 36.09 -62.34
N ASN A 266 -4.86 37.39 -62.35
CA ASN A 266 -5.61 38.45 -63.01
C ASN A 266 -4.67 39.65 -63.18
#